data_AF-A0AAV8YHT8-F1
#
_entry.id   AF-A0AAV8YHT8-F1
#
_cell.length_a   1.000
_cell.length_b   1.000
_cell.length_c   1.000
_cell.angle_alpha   90.00
_cell.angle_beta   90.00
_cell.angle_gamma   90.00
#
_symmetry.space_group_name_H-M   'P 1'
#
loop_
_entity.id
_entity.type
_entity.pdbx_description
1 polymer ?
#
loop_
_entity_poly.entity_id
_entity_poly.type
_entity_poly.pdbx_seq_one_letter_code
_entity_poly.pdbx_strand_id
1 'polypeptide(L)'
;MFDSSFSAPPLWHNGPAPGAIYNFPATGSKPNDYYTHSQSPVTTATSVVAIAYKNGIVMAGDLLASYGSLARFRNCPRILKINDNIILGASGDYADFQYIRDFVQQKIIDEECLDDGL
;
A
#
# COMPACT_ATOMS: atom_id res chain seq x y z
N MET A 1 -19.58 -26.61 -30.01
CA MET A 1 -18.17 -26.54 -29.57
C MET A 1 -17.51 -25.53 -30.50
N PHE A 2 -17.54 -24.25 -30.14
CA PHE A 2 -17.05 -23.17 -31.00
C PHE A 2 -15.60 -22.89 -30.62
N ASP A 3 -14.68 -23.12 -31.55
CA ASP A 3 -13.25 -22.89 -31.41
C ASP A 3 -12.97 -21.38 -31.41
N SER A 4 -12.43 -20.88 -30.31
CA SER A 4 -12.09 -19.47 -30.08
C SER A 4 -10.61 -19.22 -30.41
N SER A 5 -10.25 -19.22 -31.68
CA SER A 5 -8.87 -18.99 -32.11
C SER A 5 -8.73 -18.06 -33.32
N PHE A 6 -9.43 -16.91 -33.29
CA PHE A 6 -9.04 -15.74 -34.08
C PHE A 6 -8.17 -14.81 -33.22
N SER A 7 -6.93 -15.20 -32.96
CA SER A 7 -5.90 -14.30 -32.42
C SER A 7 -5.00 -13.86 -33.58
N ALA A 8 -4.87 -12.56 -33.80
CA ALA A 8 -4.02 -12.02 -34.86
C ALA A 8 -2.54 -12.39 -34.61
N PRO A 9 -1.76 -12.71 -35.67
CA PRO A 9 -0.37 -13.08 -35.51
C PRO A 9 0.47 -11.91 -34.94
N PRO A 10 1.58 -12.21 -34.24
CA PRO A 10 2.49 -11.18 -33.74
C PRO A 10 3.03 -10.29 -34.88
N LEU A 11 3.25 -9.00 -34.59
CA LEU A 11 3.78 -8.02 -35.56
C LEU A 11 5.23 -8.32 -36.00
N TRP A 12 5.98 -9.09 -35.22
CA TRP A 12 7.38 -9.45 -35.47
C TRP A 12 7.70 -10.81 -34.81
N HIS A 13 8.77 -11.46 -35.26
CA HIS A 13 9.12 -12.82 -34.86
C HIS A 13 9.47 -12.90 -33.35
N ASN A 14 8.75 -13.75 -32.59
CA ASN A 14 8.78 -13.86 -31.12
C ASN A 14 8.18 -12.66 -30.34
N GLY A 15 7.38 -11.82 -31.00
CA GLY A 15 6.60 -10.77 -30.34
C GLY A 15 5.34 -11.30 -29.64
N PRO A 16 4.70 -10.50 -28.77
CA PRO A 16 3.44 -10.84 -28.13
C PRO A 16 2.30 -10.89 -29.16
N ALA A 17 1.23 -11.62 -28.87
CA ALA A 17 -0.03 -11.46 -29.59
C ALA A 17 -0.57 -10.03 -29.39
N PRO A 18 -1.29 -9.44 -30.37
CA PRO A 18 -1.87 -8.11 -30.22
C PRO A 18 -2.74 -8.00 -28.96
N GLY A 19 -2.39 -7.08 -28.06
CA GLY A 19 -3.06 -6.88 -26.76
C GLY A 19 -2.34 -7.50 -25.56
N ALA A 20 -1.30 -8.31 -25.77
CA ALA A 20 -0.44 -8.80 -24.70
C ALA A 20 0.75 -7.85 -24.45
N ILE A 21 1.07 -7.67 -23.17
CA ILE A 21 2.19 -6.86 -22.69
C ILE A 21 3.52 -7.57 -22.98
N TYR A 22 4.50 -6.85 -23.53
CA TYR A 22 5.84 -7.37 -23.82
C TYR A 22 6.90 -6.47 -23.20
N ASN A 23 7.89 -7.10 -22.55
CA ASN A 23 8.96 -6.41 -21.86
C ASN A 23 10.26 -6.48 -22.68
N PHE A 24 10.67 -5.36 -23.28
CA PHE A 24 11.95 -5.24 -24.00
C PHE A 24 13.06 -4.79 -23.04
N PRO A 25 14.30 -5.34 -23.13
CA PRO A 25 14.77 -6.44 -23.97
C PRO A 25 14.61 -7.80 -23.25
N ALA A 26 14.28 -8.86 -24.00
CA ALA A 26 14.11 -10.22 -23.51
C ALA A 26 15.42 -10.94 -23.10
N THR A 27 16.32 -10.24 -22.41
CA THR A 27 17.37 -10.87 -21.60
C THR A 27 16.75 -11.19 -20.26
N GLY A 28 16.54 -12.49 -19.99
CA GLY A 28 16.00 -12.97 -18.72
C GLY A 28 16.85 -12.56 -17.53
N SER A 29 16.63 -11.37 -17.00
CA SER A 29 16.87 -11.08 -15.60
C SER A 29 15.73 -11.75 -14.84
N LYS A 30 16.06 -12.74 -14.01
CA LYS A 30 15.13 -13.20 -12.98
C LYS A 30 14.72 -11.95 -12.19
N PRO A 31 13.45 -11.52 -12.18
CA PRO A 31 13.07 -10.30 -11.49
C PRO A 31 12.85 -10.63 -10.01
N ASN A 32 13.81 -11.26 -9.34
CA ASN A 32 13.65 -11.71 -7.94
C ASN A 32 14.71 -11.11 -7.00
N ASP A 33 15.45 -10.09 -7.44
CA ASP A 33 16.36 -9.33 -6.56
C ASP A 33 15.70 -8.06 -5.99
N TYR A 34 14.38 -7.92 -6.11
CA TYR A 34 13.65 -7.08 -5.16
C TYR A 34 13.34 -7.93 -3.93
N TYR A 35 13.81 -7.52 -2.76
CA TYR A 35 13.26 -7.99 -1.50
C TYR A 35 11.83 -7.46 -1.38
N THR A 36 10.85 -8.13 -2.01
CA THR A 36 9.42 -7.84 -1.81
C THR A 36 9.05 -8.22 -0.39
N HIS A 37 8.86 -7.24 0.47
CA HIS A 37 8.38 -7.46 1.84
C HIS A 37 6.90 -7.88 1.87
N SER A 38 6.11 -7.45 0.87
CA SER A 38 4.71 -7.85 0.69
C SER A 38 4.41 -8.01 -0.81
N GLN A 39 3.90 -9.18 -1.22
CA GLN A 39 3.61 -9.50 -2.63
C GLN A 39 2.13 -9.33 -2.99
N SER A 40 1.23 -9.28 -2.02
CA SER A 40 -0.20 -9.06 -2.21
C SER A 40 -0.84 -8.62 -0.90
N PRO A 41 -1.56 -7.48 -0.87
CA PRO A 41 -2.17 -7.00 0.35
C PRO A 41 -3.30 -7.93 0.79
N VAL A 42 -3.24 -8.38 2.05
CA VAL A 42 -4.13 -9.44 2.55
C VAL A 42 -5.34 -8.85 3.26
N THR A 43 -5.09 -7.89 4.17
CA THR A 43 -6.14 -7.21 4.92
C THR A 43 -6.05 -5.72 4.61
N THR A 44 -6.99 -5.21 3.83
CA THR A 44 -6.92 -3.85 3.30
C THR A 44 -7.82 -2.88 4.07
N ALA A 45 -7.24 -1.71 4.31
CA ALA A 45 -7.91 -0.47 4.65
C ALA A 45 -8.44 0.21 3.38
N THR A 46 -9.53 0.95 3.50
CA THR A 46 -10.04 1.75 2.38
C THR A 46 -9.59 3.20 2.47
N SER A 47 -10.49 4.17 2.36
CA SER A 47 -10.18 5.57 2.14
C SER A 47 -9.92 6.33 3.45
N VAL A 48 -8.96 7.25 3.40
CA VAL A 48 -8.73 8.29 4.41
C VAL A 48 -8.87 9.65 3.71
N VAL A 49 -9.59 10.58 4.32
CA VAL A 49 -9.82 11.92 3.80
C VAL A 49 -9.27 12.94 4.79
N ALA A 50 -8.61 13.97 4.28
CA ALA A 50 -8.13 15.10 5.08
C ALA A 50 -8.44 16.43 4.40
N ILE A 51 -8.83 17.44 5.20
CA ILE A 51 -9.11 18.80 4.75
C ILE A 51 -8.26 19.76 5.56
N ALA A 52 -7.45 20.55 4.85
CA ALA A 52 -6.71 21.66 5.45
C ALA A 52 -7.59 22.93 5.50
N TYR A 53 -7.50 23.66 6.60
CA TYR A 53 -8.16 24.95 6.79
C TYR A 53 -7.21 25.93 7.50
N LYS A 54 -7.64 27.18 7.64
CA LYS A 54 -6.79 28.31 8.08
C LYS A 54 -5.90 28.01 9.30
N ASN A 55 -6.40 27.24 10.27
CA ASN A 55 -5.73 26.99 11.56
C ASN A 55 -5.58 25.50 11.88
N GLY A 56 -5.59 24.61 10.88
CA GLY A 56 -5.42 23.18 11.16
C GLY A 56 -5.84 22.27 10.03
N ILE A 57 -5.93 20.98 10.37
CA ILE A 57 -6.32 19.90 9.46
C ILE A 57 -7.37 19.05 10.18
N VAL A 58 -8.42 18.67 9.45
CA VAL A 58 -9.37 17.64 9.89
C VAL A 58 -9.11 16.38 9.07
N MET A 59 -8.98 15.23 9.73
CA MET A 59 -8.78 13.93 9.07
C MET A 59 -9.83 12.92 9.56
N ALA A 60 -10.35 12.12 8.63
CA ALA A 60 -11.31 11.06 8.94
C ALA A 60 -11.07 9.83 8.05
N GLY A 61 -11.41 8.67 8.57
CA GLY A 61 -11.30 7.38 7.89
C GLY A 61 -12.25 6.36 8.50
N ASP A 62 -12.54 5.31 7.76
CA ASP A 62 -13.34 4.19 8.27
C ASP A 62 -12.55 3.33 9.27
N LEU A 63 -13.26 2.48 10.01
CA LEU A 63 -12.68 1.51 10.95
C LEU A 63 -12.71 0.08 10.40
N LEU A 64 -13.05 -0.09 9.12
CA LEU A 64 -13.23 -1.40 8.50
C LEU A 64 -11.94 -1.87 7.82
N ALA A 65 -11.47 -3.06 8.17
CA ALA A 65 -10.44 -3.76 7.41
C ALA A 65 -11.03 -5.02 6.74
N SER A 66 -10.83 -5.10 5.42
CA SER A 66 -11.46 -6.09 4.56
C SER A 66 -10.45 -7.13 4.07
N TYR A 67 -10.89 -8.38 4.01
CA TYR A 67 -10.17 -9.49 3.37
C TYR A 67 -10.89 -9.81 2.06
N GLY A 68 -10.42 -9.23 0.95
CA GLY A 68 -11.19 -9.22 -0.30
C GLY A 68 -12.56 -8.54 -0.10
N SER A 69 -13.65 -9.24 -0.39
CA SER A 69 -15.02 -8.76 -0.19
C SER A 69 -15.55 -8.94 1.24
N LEU A 70 -14.83 -9.65 2.10
CA LEU A 70 -15.27 -9.91 3.48
C LEU A 70 -14.86 -8.76 4.41
N ALA A 71 -15.87 -8.08 4.95
CA ALA A 71 -15.74 -7.11 6.04
C ALA A 71 -15.36 -7.81 7.37
N ARG A 72 -14.08 -8.23 7.48
CA ARG A 72 -13.60 -9.11 8.56
C ARG A 72 -13.45 -8.39 9.88
N PHE A 73 -12.82 -7.22 9.89
CA PHE A 73 -12.54 -6.46 11.11
C PHE A 73 -13.25 -5.11 11.07
N ARG A 74 -14.17 -4.87 12.01
CA ARG A 74 -15.02 -3.66 12.04
C ARG A 74 -14.48 -2.55 12.94
N ASN A 75 -13.39 -2.81 13.66
CA ASN A 75 -12.79 -1.88 14.61
C ASN A 75 -11.27 -1.84 14.48
N CYS A 76 -10.79 -1.35 13.35
CA CYS A 76 -9.39 -1.21 12.99
C CYS A 76 -9.07 0.28 12.76
N PRO A 77 -8.72 1.04 13.83
CA PRO A 77 -8.35 2.44 13.69
C PRO A 77 -7.06 2.59 12.87
N ARG A 78 -7.07 3.56 11.96
CA ARG A 78 -5.97 3.80 10.99
C ARG A 78 -5.49 5.24 10.93
N ILE A 79 -5.91 6.02 11.93
CA ILE A 79 -5.46 7.38 12.18
C ILE A 79 -4.74 7.34 13.52
N LEU A 80 -3.50 7.80 13.53
CA LEU A 80 -2.63 7.80 14.69
C LEU A 80 -2.17 9.25 14.95
N LYS A 81 -2.36 9.72 16.18
CA LYS A 81 -1.72 10.95 16.64
C LYS A 81 -0.25 10.64 16.91
N ILE A 82 0.66 11.30 16.20
CA ILE A 82 2.11 11.13 16.37
C ILE A 82 2.60 12.06 17.47
N ASN A 83 2.31 13.35 17.35
CA ASN A 83 2.59 14.36 18.36
C ASN A 83 1.51 15.45 18.30
N ASP A 84 1.72 16.60 18.93
CA ASP A 84 0.73 17.69 18.94
C ASP A 84 0.56 18.38 17.58
N ASN A 85 1.50 18.19 16.66
CA ASN A 85 1.55 18.88 15.37
C ASN A 85 1.39 17.92 14.17
N ILE A 86 1.44 16.61 14.39
CA ILE A 86 1.49 15.58 13.35
C ILE A 86 0.44 14.50 13.62
N ILE A 87 -0.38 14.23 12.60
CA ILE A 87 -1.33 13.12 12.55
C ILE A 87 -0.99 12.26 11.33
N LEU A 88 -0.94 10.95 11.52
CA LEU A 88 -0.68 9.98 10.47
C LEU A 88 -1.95 9.19 10.16
N GLY A 89 -2.34 9.17 8.88
CA GLY A 89 -3.41 8.32 8.37
C GLY A 89 -2.86 7.36 7.32
N ALA A 90 -3.25 6.09 7.37
CA ALA A 90 -2.79 5.07 6.42
C ALA A 90 -3.94 4.33 5.75
N SER A 91 -3.73 3.96 4.49
CA SER A 91 -4.60 3.13 3.64
C SER A 91 -3.79 1.95 3.10
N GLY A 92 -4.43 1.03 2.37
CA GLY A 92 -3.76 -0.15 1.80
C GLY A 92 -3.63 -1.28 2.81
N ASP A 93 -2.50 -1.99 2.81
CA ASP A 93 -2.31 -3.15 3.69
C ASP A 93 -2.22 -2.73 5.17
N TYR A 94 -3.09 -3.33 5.98
CA TYR A 94 -3.14 -3.03 7.41
C TYR A 94 -1.90 -3.55 8.15
N ALA A 95 -1.27 -4.62 7.66
CA ALA A 95 -0.05 -5.15 8.27
C ALA A 95 1.13 -4.16 8.12
N ASP A 96 1.28 -3.54 6.94
CA ASP A 96 2.30 -2.52 6.72
C ASP A 96 2.04 -1.27 7.58
N PHE A 97 0.78 -0.87 7.75
CA PHE A 97 0.41 0.19 8.67
C PHE A 97 0.83 -0.12 10.12
N GLN A 98 0.61 -1.35 10.59
CA GLN A 98 1.02 -1.76 11.93
C GLN A 98 2.54 -1.67 12.11
N TYR A 99 3.30 -2.14 11.12
CA TYR A 99 4.76 -2.04 11.15
C TYR A 99 5.25 -0.58 11.21
N ILE A 100 4.70 0.29 10.35
CA ILE A 100 5.05 1.71 10.33
C ILE A 100 4.67 2.38 11.64
N ARG A 101 3.50 2.04 12.21
CA ARG A 101 3.06 2.55 13.51
C ARG A 101 4.09 2.24 14.59
N ASP A 102 4.49 0.98 14.73
CA ASP A 102 5.39 0.55 15.79
C ASP A 102 6.77 1.19 15.62
N PHE A 103 7.26 1.28 14.38
CA PHE A 103 8.50 1.97 14.05
C PHE A 103 8.49 3.46 14.40
N VAL A 104 7.40 4.16 14.07
CA VAL A 104 7.25 5.59 14.38
C VAL A 104 7.10 5.79 15.88
N GLN A 105 6.37 4.93 16.58
CA GLN A 105 6.23 5.00 18.04
C GLN A 105 7.58 4.84 18.74
N GLN A 106 8.42 3.91 18.29
CA GLN A 106 9.77 3.76 18.84
C GLN A 106 10.60 5.03 18.65
N LYS A 107 10.54 5.66 17.47
CA LYS A 107 11.27 6.90 17.20
C LYS A 107 10.84 8.06 18.09
N ILE A 108 9.53 8.19 18.34
CA ILE A 108 9.01 9.22 19.25
C ILE A 108 9.59 9.03 20.64
N ILE A 109 9.59 7.79 21.15
CA ILE A 109 10.12 7.46 22.48
C ILE A 109 11.62 7.75 22.54
N ASP A 110 12.38 7.33 21.53
CA ASP A 110 13.81 7.57 21.46
C ASP A 110 14.12 9.08 21.47
N GLU A 111 13.34 9.89 20.75
CA GLU A 111 13.51 11.34 20.69
C GLU A 111 13.10 12.02 22.01
N GLU A 112 12.01 11.60 22.65
CA GLU A 112 11.61 12.10 23.99
C GLU A 112 12.65 11.75 25.06
N CYS A 113 13.32 10.60 24.94
CA CYS A 113 14.39 10.20 25.85
C CYS A 113 15.72 10.93 25.60
N LEU A 114 15.95 11.42 24.37
CA LEU A 114 17.13 12.19 23.97
C LEU A 114 16.95 13.71 24.16
N ASP A 115 15.71 14.18 24.30
CA ASP A 115 15.38 15.59 24.59
C ASP A 115 15.56 15.91 26.08
N ASP A 116 16.73 15.57 26.65
CA ASP A 116 17.10 15.80 28.05
C ASP A 116 17.67 17.22 28.31
N GLY A 117 17.51 18.14 27.36
CA GLY A 117 17.65 19.58 27.60
C GLY A 117 19.08 20.06 27.93
N LEU A 118 20.11 19.37 27.43
CA LEU A 118 21.48 19.90 27.36
C LEU A 118 21.69 20.82 26.14
#